data_AF-A0A7X5N4P1-F1
#
_entry.id   AF-A0A7X5N4P1-F1
#
_cell.length_a   1.000
_cell.length_b   1.000
_cell.length_c   1.000
_cell.angle_alpha   90.00
_cell.angle_beta   90.00
_cell.angle_gamma   90.00
#
_symmetry.space_group_name_H-M   'P 1'
#
loop_
_entity.id
_entity.type
_entity.pdbx_description
1 polymer ?
#
loop_
_entity_poly.entity_id
_entity_poly.type
_entity_poly.pdbx_seq_one_letter_code
_entity_poly.pdbx_strand_id
1 'polypeptide(L)'
;AKSYGIGYTVDAEEADRLELSLDIIEATFSDPSLDGWEGYGLAVQAYQKRTPYTIDFLADLARRVGRRIPVRLVKGAYWDA
;
A
#
# COMPACT_ATOMS: atom_id res chain seq x y z
N ALA A 1 3.25 13.77 7.72
CA ALA A 1 2.48 13.71 6.46
C ALA A 1 1.04 14.21 6.66
N LYS A 2 0.20 13.48 7.41
CA LYS A 2 -1.19 13.88 7.74
C LYS A 2 -1.36 15.32 8.22
N SER A 3 -0.62 15.73 9.25
CA SER A 3 -0.70 17.08 9.83
C SER A 3 -0.39 18.22 8.85
N TYR A 4 0.28 17.90 7.74
CA TYR A 4 0.64 18.85 6.69
C TYR A 4 -0.16 18.63 5.39
N GLY A 5 -1.10 17.67 5.36
CA GLY A 5 -1.86 17.35 4.15
C GLY A 5 -1.03 16.77 2.99
N ILE A 6 0.17 16.25 3.27
CA ILE A 6 1.10 15.72 2.25
C ILE A 6 0.82 14.23 2.05
N GLY A 7 0.79 13.78 0.79
CA GLY A 7 0.70 12.35 0.44
C GLY A 7 1.93 11.56 0.88
N TYR A 8 1.73 10.34 1.35
CA TYR A 8 2.77 9.43 1.81
C TYR A 8 2.63 8.10 1.06
N THR A 9 3.67 7.68 0.37
CA THR A 9 3.68 6.42 -0.38
C THR A 9 4.78 5.53 0.15
N VAL A 10 4.41 4.35 0.65
CA VAL A 10 5.36 3.29 0.98
C VAL A 10 5.82 2.65 -0.33
N ASP A 11 7.12 2.64 -0.60
CA ASP A 11 7.65 2.00 -1.80
C ASP A 11 7.61 0.46 -1.68
N ALA A 12 7.52 -0.21 -2.83
CA ALA A 12 7.60 -1.65 -2.91
C ALA A 12 9.05 -2.07 -3.19
N GLU A 13 9.58 -2.92 -2.32
CA GLU A 13 10.95 -3.46 -2.37
C GLU A 13 10.96 -4.88 -3.00
N GLU A 14 11.81 -5.79 -2.52
CA GLU A 14 11.94 -7.16 -3.01
C GLU A 14 10.70 -8.04 -2.73
N ALA A 15 10.55 -9.09 -3.54
CA ALA A 15 9.35 -9.93 -3.54
C ALA A 15 9.15 -10.74 -2.24
N ASP A 16 10.22 -11.10 -1.54
CA ASP A 16 10.19 -11.82 -0.26
C ASP A 16 9.62 -10.97 0.88
N ARG A 17 9.71 -9.63 0.79
CA ARG A 17 9.17 -8.69 1.77
C ARG A 17 7.70 -8.35 1.59
N LEU A 18 7.07 -8.75 0.49
CA LEU A 18 5.69 -8.35 0.17
C LEU A 18 4.72 -8.66 1.32
N GLU A 19 4.70 -9.89 1.82
CA GLU A 19 3.74 -10.32 2.85
C GLU A 19 3.93 -9.54 4.16
N LEU A 20 5.17 -9.45 4.65
CA LEU A 20 5.49 -8.67 5.83
C LEU A 20 5.12 -7.19 5.66
N SER A 21 5.36 -6.62 4.47
CA SER A 21 4.98 -5.22 4.20
C SER A 21 3.46 -5.01 4.24
N LEU A 22 2.68 -5.98 3.76
CA LEU A 22 1.21 -5.89 3.78
C LEU A 22 0.66 -5.97 5.20
N ASP A 23 1.23 -6.80 6.07
CA ASP A 23 0.86 -6.87 7.49
C ASP A 23 1.08 -5.51 8.19
N ILE A 24 2.23 -4.88 7.96
CA ILE A 24 2.56 -3.57 8.52
C ILE A 24 1.65 -2.48 7.96
N ILE A 25 1.38 -2.51 6.65
CA ILE A 25 0.49 -1.56 5.97
C ILE A 25 -0.94 -1.67 6.49
N GLU A 26 -1.46 -2.88 6.68
CA GLU A 26 -2.80 -3.08 7.24
C GLU A 26 -2.90 -2.53 8.67
N ALA A 27 -1.94 -2.89 9.54
CA ALA A 27 -1.91 -2.40 10.91
C ALA A 27 -1.83 -0.87 10.97
N THR A 28 -0.97 -0.27 10.15
CA THR A 28 -0.78 1.18 10.11
C THR A 28 -1.98 1.91 9.51
N PHE A 29 -2.50 1.44 8.38
CA PHE A 29 -3.62 2.09 7.68
C PHE A 29 -4.91 2.07 8.51
N SER A 30 -5.10 1.01 9.30
CA SER A 30 -6.27 0.83 10.18
C SER A 30 -6.19 1.65 11.47
N ASP A 31 -5.07 2.33 11.75
CA ASP A 31 -4.92 3.11 12.98
C ASP A 31 -5.83 4.36 12.98
N PRO A 32 -6.62 4.60 14.05
CA PRO A 32 -7.51 5.75 14.16
C PRO A 32 -6.79 7.11 14.07
N SER A 33 -5.50 7.17 14.40
CA SER A 33 -4.70 8.39 14.26
C SER A 33 -4.60 8.88 12.81
N LEU A 34 -4.95 8.03 11.83
CA LEU A 34 -5.00 8.37 10.42
C LEU A 34 -6.39 8.80 9.92
N ASP A 35 -7.42 8.81 10.76
CA ASP A 35 -8.80 9.14 10.35
C ASP A 35 -8.94 10.53 9.74
N GLY A 36 -9.78 10.66 8.71
CA GLY A 36 -9.98 11.91 7.98
C GLY A 36 -8.82 12.30 7.05
N TRP A 37 -7.86 11.41 6.79
CA TRP A 37 -6.74 11.66 5.86
C TRP A 37 -6.61 10.59 4.79
N GLU A 38 -6.74 10.97 3.53
CA GLU A 38 -6.69 10.04 2.37
C GLU A 38 -5.30 9.97 1.71
N GLY A 39 -4.24 10.41 2.40
CA GLY A 39 -2.90 10.51 1.83
C GLY A 39 -1.99 9.30 2.05
N TYR A 40 -2.41 8.29 2.81
CA TYR A 40 -1.59 7.09 3.07
C TYR A 40 -1.76 6.07 1.94
N GLY A 41 -0.69 5.82 1.20
CA GLY A 41 -0.67 4.95 0.03
C GLY A 41 0.58 4.09 -0.09
N LEU A 42 0.67 3.35 -1.18
CA LEU A 42 1.76 2.42 -1.47
C LEU A 42 2.01 2.23 -2.96
N ALA A 43 3.20 1.75 -3.31
CA ALA A 43 3.51 1.25 -4.64
C ALA A 43 3.18 -0.25 -4.77
N VAL A 44 2.78 -0.69 -5.97
CA VAL A 44 2.52 -2.09 -6.30
C VAL A 44 3.22 -2.43 -7.61
N GLN A 45 3.99 -3.51 -7.63
CA GLN A 45 4.85 -3.89 -8.75
C GLN A 45 4.19 -4.93 -9.67
N ALA A 46 3.69 -4.48 -10.83
CA ALA A 46 2.94 -5.27 -11.81
C ALA A 46 3.67 -6.48 -12.39
N TYR A 47 5.01 -6.51 -12.33
CA TYR A 47 5.80 -7.66 -12.78
C TYR A 47 5.65 -8.89 -11.84
N GLN A 48 5.09 -8.72 -10.63
CA GLN A 48 4.85 -9.82 -9.72
C GLN A 48 3.55 -10.50 -10.09
N LYS A 49 3.57 -11.83 -10.18
CA LYS A 49 2.36 -12.66 -10.38
C LYS A 49 1.30 -12.44 -9.31
N ARG A 50 1.71 -11.97 -8.12
CA ARG A 50 0.83 -11.68 -6.98
C ARG A 50 0.06 -10.35 -7.09
N THR A 51 0.41 -9.49 -8.05
CA THR A 51 -0.18 -8.15 -8.19
C THR A 51 -1.70 -8.11 -8.15
N PRO A 52 -2.45 -8.94 -8.92
CA PRO A 52 -3.91 -8.88 -8.87
C PRO A 52 -4.46 -9.14 -7.47
N TYR A 53 -3.90 -10.12 -6.76
CA TYR A 53 -4.30 -10.44 -5.38
C TYR A 53 -3.90 -9.33 -4.39
N THR A 54 -2.76 -8.68 -4.59
CA THR A 54 -2.38 -7.50 -3.80
C THR A 54 -3.39 -6.36 -4.00
N ILE A 55 -3.85 -6.13 -5.23
CA ILE A 55 -4.88 -5.11 -5.51
C ILE A 55 -6.22 -5.49 -4.86
N ASP A 56 -6.63 -6.76 -4.92
CA ASP A 56 -7.86 -7.23 -4.28
C ASP A 56 -7.81 -7.03 -2.76
N PHE A 57 -6.67 -7.37 -2.13
CA PHE A 57 -6.44 -7.15 -0.70
C PHE A 57 -6.55 -5.66 -0.32
N LEU A 58 -5.89 -4.78 -1.07
CA LEU A 58 -5.94 -3.34 -0.81
C LEU A 58 -7.35 -2.76 -0.99
N ALA A 59 -8.08 -3.26 -2.00
CA ALA A 59 -9.46 -2.84 -2.24
C ALA A 59 -10.40 -3.28 -1.11
N ASP A 60 -10.21 -4.49 -0.56
CA ASP A 60 -10.93 -4.96 0.62
C ASP A 60 -10.57 -4.12 1.87
N LEU A 61 -9.29 -3.92 2.15
CA LEU A 61 -8.81 -3.11 3.27
C LEU A 61 -9.39 -1.68 3.24
N ALA A 62 -9.35 -1.03 2.07
CA ALA A 62 -9.93 0.30 1.87
C ALA A 62 -11.43 0.34 2.21
N ARG A 63 -12.19 -0.71 1.84
CA ARG A 63 -13.62 -0.83 2.14
C ARG A 63 -13.86 -1.08 3.63
N ARG A 64 -13.08 -1.97 4.27
CA ARG A 64 -13.20 -2.27 5.71
C ARG A 64 -12.91 -1.05 6.59
N VAL A 65 -11.87 -0.30 6.26
CA VAL A 65 -11.45 0.90 7.00
C VAL A 65 -12.29 2.13 6.62
N GLY A 66 -12.95 2.11 5.46
CA GLY A 66 -13.79 3.23 4.99
C GLY A 66 -12.98 4.42 4.51
N ARG A 67 -11.80 4.18 3.93
CA ARG A 67 -10.85 5.23 3.54
C ARG A 67 -10.17 4.90 2.21
N ARG A 68 -9.90 5.92 1.39
CA ARG A 68 -9.18 5.74 0.12
C ARG A 68 -7.70 5.47 0.33
N ILE A 69 -7.14 4.60 -0.52
CA ILE A 69 -5.71 4.28 -0.59
C ILE A 69 -5.19 4.78 -1.95
N PRO A 70 -4.29 5.77 -2.00
CA PRO A 70 -3.53 6.09 -3.20
C PRO A 70 -2.60 4.91 -3.56
N VAL A 71 -2.76 4.34 -4.76
CA VAL A 71 -1.93 3.21 -5.23
C VAL A 71 -1.10 3.64 -6.42
N ARG A 72 0.22 3.54 -6.31
CA ARG A 72 1.16 3.75 -7.42
C ARG A 72 1.46 2.42 -8.09
N LEU A 73 0.79 2.13 -9.19
CA LEU A 73 1.09 0.94 -9.99
C LEU A 73 2.36 1.18 -10.82
N VAL A 74 3.38 0.34 -10.62
CA VAL A 74 4.67 0.38 -11.34
C VAL A 74 4.95 -0.97 -11.99
N LYS A 75 5.94 -1.07 -12.88
CA LYS A 75 6.39 -2.39 -13.37
C LYS A 75 7.10 -3.16 -12.25
N GLY A 76 8.15 -2.58 -11.68
CA GLY A 76 9.03 -3.20 -10.68
C GLY A 76 10.48 -2.80 -10.96
N ALA A 77 11.30 -2.63 -9.92
CA ALA A 77 12.68 -2.15 -10.04
C ALA A 77 13.74 -3.24 -9.76
N TYR A 78 13.33 -4.42 -9.29
CA TYR A 78 14.20 -5.49 -8.80
C TYR A 78 13.98 -6.76 -9.62
N TRP A 79 14.20 -6.69 -10.93
CA TRP A 79 13.95 -7.86 -11.81
C TRP A 79 15.16 -8.78 -11.90
N ASP A 80 16.37 -8.22 -11.93
CA ASP A 80 17.64 -8.96 -12.03
C ASP A 80 18.21 -9.44 -10.68
N ALA A 81 17.60 -9.01 -9.57
CA ALA A 81 18.08 -9.25 -8.22
C ALA A 81 17.95 -10.71 -7.77
#